data_AF-A0A009I610-F1
#
_entry.id   AF-A0A009I610-F1
#
_cell.length_a   1.000
_cell.length_b   1.000
_cell.length_c   1.000
_cell.angle_alpha   90.00
_cell.angle_beta   90.00
_cell.angle_gamma   90.00
#
_symmetry.space_group_name_H-M   'P 1'
#
loop_
_entity.id
_entity.type
_entity.pdbx_description
1 polymer ?
#
loop_
_entity_poly.entity_id
_entity_poly.type
_entity_poly.pdbx_seq_one_letter_code
_entity_poly.pdbx_strand_id
1 'polypeptide(L)'
;MSTHPNFLGFSLLTVVCIAATLPVYGKLITDPVEMVGKLDNTFVVILGSLTLMIATIGINIVANFVSPAFDFSNVSPSKISWRMGGMIAAVGSIFITPWNLFNNPQVIHYTIDILGAFIGPLFGVLLADFYLVKKQKIVVDDLYTLDTQGSYWYKNGYNHSAFYALIPASLIPILCVLLPQLSGLANFTWFIGMGFGFVIYRFLNQPLAHAKSAMTKVKIQ
;
A
#
# COMPACT_ATOMS: atom_id res chain seq x y z
N MET A 1 -20.13 12.06 6.66
CA MET A 1 -19.38 12.23 5.39
C MET A 1 -18.64 13.58 5.49
N SER A 2 -17.54 13.64 6.25
CA SER A 2 -16.98 14.92 6.73
C SER A 2 -15.53 14.82 7.24
N THR A 3 -14.62 14.16 6.51
CA THR A 3 -13.21 14.02 6.95
C THR A 3 -12.16 14.35 5.88
N HIS A 4 -12.55 14.87 4.72
CA HIS A 4 -11.60 15.39 3.71
C HIS A 4 -11.15 16.87 3.84
N PRO A 5 -11.70 17.74 4.73
CA PRO A 5 -11.22 19.13 4.83
C PRO A 5 -9.76 19.27 5.30
N ASN A 6 -9.23 18.32 6.09
CA ASN A 6 -7.91 18.47 6.72
C ASN A 6 -6.76 18.39 5.71
N PHE A 7 -6.84 17.56 4.67
CA PHE A 7 -5.71 17.39 3.74
C PHE A 7 -5.52 18.61 2.83
N LEU A 8 -6.61 19.18 2.31
CA LEU A 8 -6.56 20.41 1.51
C LEU A 8 -6.12 21.61 2.35
N GLY A 9 -6.62 21.73 3.60
CA GLY A 9 -6.18 22.78 4.51
C GLY A 9 -4.69 22.64 4.87
N PHE A 10 -4.25 21.42 5.15
CA PHE A 10 -2.84 21.12 5.43
C PHE A 10 -1.95 21.42 4.22
N SER A 11 -2.31 20.96 3.02
CA SER A 11 -1.48 21.17 1.82
C SER A 11 -1.38 22.65 1.45
N LEU A 12 -2.48 23.40 1.53
CA LEU A 12 -2.47 24.86 1.34
C LEU A 12 -1.58 25.55 2.37
N LEU A 13 -1.72 25.22 3.66
CA LEU A 13 -0.88 25.77 4.71
C LEU A 13 0.60 25.48 4.47
N THR A 14 0.95 24.24 4.13
CA THR A 14 2.34 23.85 3.81
C THR A 14 2.89 24.66 2.64
N VAL A 15 2.14 24.77 1.54
CA VAL A 15 2.58 25.54 0.36
C VAL A 15 2.77 27.02 0.70
N VAL A 16 1.84 27.61 1.45
CA VAL A 16 1.94 29.03 1.87
C VAL A 16 3.15 29.23 2.79
N CYS A 17 3.37 28.36 3.77
CA CYS A 17 4.52 28.43 4.67
C CYS A 17 5.84 28.31 3.91
N ILE A 18 5.97 27.35 2.98
CA ILE A 18 7.16 27.19 2.14
C ILE A 18 7.35 28.43 1.26
N ALA A 19 6.30 28.91 0.60
CA ALA A 19 6.37 30.10 -0.26
C ALA A 19 6.81 31.35 0.51
N ALA A 20 6.35 31.52 1.75
CA ALA A 20 6.72 32.63 2.63
C ALA A 20 8.20 32.62 3.03
N THR A 21 8.90 31.48 2.95
CA THR A 21 10.35 31.44 3.26
C THR A 21 11.19 32.21 2.26
N LEU A 22 10.76 32.31 1.00
CA LEU A 22 11.49 33.04 -0.04
C LEU A 22 11.61 34.54 0.26
N PRO A 23 10.53 35.31 0.54
CA PRO A 23 10.64 36.72 0.89
C PRO A 23 11.26 36.96 2.28
N VAL A 24 11.13 36.02 3.22
CA VAL A 24 11.64 36.20 4.60
C VAL A 24 13.13 35.84 4.72
N TYR A 25 13.57 34.75 4.09
CA TYR A 25 14.91 34.19 4.25
C TYR A 25 15.75 34.21 2.97
N GLY A 26 15.20 34.70 1.85
CA GLY A 26 15.91 34.80 0.56
C GLY A 26 16.10 33.47 -0.17
N LYS A 27 15.59 32.35 0.38
CA LYS A 27 15.63 31.01 -0.23
C LYS A 27 14.39 30.22 0.15
N LEU A 28 13.98 29.29 -0.71
CA LEU A 28 12.93 28.34 -0.38
C LEU A 28 13.47 27.29 0.60
N ILE A 29 12.83 27.17 1.76
CA ILE A 29 13.11 26.14 2.76
C ILE A 29 11.96 25.14 2.72
N THR A 30 12.26 23.92 2.29
CA THR A 30 11.27 22.82 2.21
C THR A 30 11.35 21.87 3.40
N ASP A 31 12.47 21.84 4.11
CA ASP A 31 12.63 21.04 5.32
C ASP A 31 11.97 21.76 6.50
N PRO A 32 10.91 21.17 7.10
CA PRO A 32 10.23 21.77 8.25
C PRO A 32 11.14 21.90 9.48
N VAL A 33 12.14 21.03 9.65
CA VAL A 33 13.09 21.11 10.76
C VAL A 33 14.01 22.32 10.59
N GLU A 34 14.53 22.54 9.37
CA GLU A 34 15.31 23.74 9.06
C GLU A 34 14.47 25.01 9.25
N MET A 35 13.22 25.00 8.81
CA MET A 35 12.30 26.14 8.96
C MET A 35 12.12 26.52 10.44
N VAL A 36 11.85 25.55 11.32
CA VAL A 36 11.70 25.82 12.76
C VAL A 36 12.99 26.36 13.37
N GLY A 37 14.16 25.85 12.94
CA GLY A 37 15.46 26.32 13.42
C GLY A 37 15.82 27.76 13.01
N LYS A 38 15.08 28.37 12.07
CA LYS A 38 15.28 29.74 11.59
C LYS A 38 14.44 30.79 12.33
N LEU A 39 13.66 30.38 13.34
CA LEU A 39 12.85 31.29 14.13
C LEU A 39 13.71 32.00 15.19
N ASP A 40 13.50 33.31 15.36
CA ASP A 40 14.32 34.14 16.26
C ASP A 40 14.06 33.90 17.76
N ASN A 41 12.98 33.19 18.10
CA ASN A 41 12.58 32.94 19.48
C ASN A 41 12.89 31.50 19.92
N THR A 42 13.86 31.34 20.82
CA THR A 42 14.29 30.05 21.38
C THR A 42 13.14 29.21 21.93
N PHE A 43 12.16 29.82 22.59
CA PHE A 43 11.00 29.09 23.12
C PHE A 43 10.16 28.48 21.99
N VAL A 44 9.94 29.23 20.92
CA VAL A 44 9.19 28.77 19.74
C VAL A 44 9.96 27.67 19.01
N VAL A 45 11.28 27.79 18.88
CA VAL A 45 12.15 26.76 18.29
C VAL A 45 12.04 25.45 19.06
N ILE A 46 12.13 25.48 20.40
CA ILE A 46 12.03 24.29 21.25
C ILE A 46 10.64 23.65 21.10
N LEU A 47 9.59 24.45 21.21
CA LEU A 47 8.21 23.96 21.13
C LEU A 47 7.89 23.38 19.74
N GLY A 48 8.34 24.05 18.67
CA GLY A 48 8.20 23.57 17.29
C GLY A 48 8.97 22.28 17.04
N SER A 49 10.22 22.19 17.52
CA SER A 49 11.05 20.99 17.38
C SER A 49 10.44 19.80 18.12
N LEU A 50 9.96 20.01 19.36
CA LEU A 50 9.27 18.99 20.14
C LEU A 50 7.99 18.52 19.44
N THR A 51 7.23 19.46 18.86
CA THR A 51 6.02 19.16 18.09
C THR A 51 6.35 18.30 16.86
N LEU A 52 7.36 18.69 16.07
CA LEU A 52 7.80 17.91 14.90
C LEU A 52 8.30 16.51 15.30
N MET A 53 9.06 16.41 16.40
CA MET A 53 9.56 15.14 16.91
C MET A 53 8.40 14.21 17.31
N ILE A 54 7.46 14.69 18.13
CA ILE A 54 6.29 13.91 18.57
C ILE A 54 5.42 13.52 17.37
N ALA A 55 5.16 14.45 16.45
CA ALA A 55 4.38 14.17 15.25
C ALA A 55 5.05 13.09 14.37
N THR A 56 6.36 13.19 14.16
CA THR A 56 7.14 12.24 13.35
C THR A 56 7.15 10.86 13.98
N ILE A 57 7.34 10.75 15.29
CA ILE A 57 7.28 9.47 16.01
C ILE A 57 5.86 8.89 15.93
N GLY A 58 4.84 9.71 16.20
CA GLY A 58 3.45 9.28 16.21
C GLY A 58 2.99 8.72 14.87
N ILE A 59 3.26 9.43 13.77
CA ILE A 59 2.87 8.98 12.43
C ILE A 59 3.63 7.71 12.02
N ASN A 60 4.91 7.59 12.35
CA ASN A 60 5.69 6.39 12.04
C ASN A 60 5.19 5.15 12.78
N ILE A 61 4.81 5.29 14.05
CA ILE A 61 4.22 4.17 14.80
C ILE A 61 2.92 3.71 14.13
N VAL A 62 1.99 4.63 13.87
CA VAL A 62 0.67 4.26 13.33
C VAL A 62 0.76 3.76 11.88
N ALA A 63 1.49 4.46 11.02
CA ALA A 63 1.53 4.17 9.59
C ALA A 63 2.46 3.00 9.24
N ASN A 64 3.63 2.89 9.89
CA ASN A 64 4.69 1.98 9.46
C ASN A 64 4.93 0.82 10.43
N PHE A 65 4.52 0.92 11.71
CA PHE A 65 4.77 -0.14 12.68
C PHE A 65 3.55 -1.04 12.91
N VAL A 66 2.34 -0.48 12.94
CA VAL A 66 1.12 -1.23 13.28
C VAL A 66 0.80 -2.30 12.24
N SER A 67 0.86 -1.98 10.94
CA SER A 67 0.56 -2.94 9.85
C SER A 67 1.43 -4.19 9.90
N PRO A 68 2.78 -4.11 9.86
CA PRO A 68 3.61 -5.32 9.87
C PRO A 68 3.47 -6.11 11.17
N ALA A 69 3.22 -5.47 12.31
CA ALA A 69 2.95 -6.17 13.56
C ALA A 69 1.71 -7.06 13.46
N PHE A 70 0.64 -6.56 12.83
CA PHE A 70 -0.57 -7.35 12.55
C PHE A 70 -0.31 -8.43 11.50
N ASP A 71 0.39 -8.11 10.41
CA ASP A 71 0.72 -9.06 9.35
C ASP A 71 1.44 -10.29 9.92
N PHE A 72 2.49 -10.10 10.73
CA PHE A 72 3.20 -11.22 11.36
C PHE A 72 2.33 -11.98 12.36
N SER A 73 1.51 -11.30 13.15
CA SER A 73 0.60 -12.00 14.09
C SER A 73 -0.44 -12.84 13.36
N ASN A 74 -0.90 -12.41 12.19
CA ASN A 74 -1.89 -13.13 11.38
C ASN A 74 -1.33 -14.34 10.64
N VAL A 75 -0.01 -14.41 10.42
CA VAL A 75 0.63 -15.60 9.82
C VAL A 75 0.48 -16.84 10.71
N SER A 76 0.56 -16.67 12.02
CA SER A 76 0.37 -17.78 12.97
C SER A 76 -0.17 -17.26 14.30
N PRO A 77 -1.48 -16.96 14.41
CA PRO A 77 -2.05 -16.28 15.57
C PRO A 77 -1.96 -17.08 16.87
N SER A 78 -1.86 -18.41 16.79
CA SER A 78 -1.65 -19.28 17.96
C SER A 78 -0.23 -19.23 18.53
N LYS A 79 0.75 -18.75 17.76
CA LYS A 79 2.17 -18.70 18.15
C LYS A 79 2.69 -17.26 18.25
N ILE A 80 2.21 -16.37 17.39
CA ILE A 80 2.70 -15.01 17.23
C ILE A 80 1.66 -14.03 17.77
N SER A 81 1.91 -13.54 18.98
CA SER A 81 1.13 -12.42 19.53
C SER A 81 1.48 -11.11 18.81
N TRP A 82 0.60 -10.12 18.88
CA TRP A 82 0.85 -8.77 18.35
C TRP A 82 2.17 -8.16 18.86
N ARG A 83 2.51 -8.38 20.14
CA ARG A 83 3.78 -7.90 20.72
C ARG A 83 4.98 -8.59 20.06
N MET A 84 4.91 -9.90 19.84
CA MET A 84 5.98 -10.63 19.18
C MET A 84 6.09 -10.24 17.70
N GLY A 85 4.96 -10.08 17.00
CA GLY A 85 4.93 -9.59 15.62
C GLY A 85 5.58 -8.20 15.49
N GLY A 86 5.28 -7.29 16.41
CA GLY A 86 5.93 -5.98 16.49
C GLY A 86 7.44 -6.07 16.72
N MET A 87 7.90 -6.98 17.60
CA MET A 87 9.33 -7.21 17.81
C MET A 87 10.03 -7.78 16.56
N ILE A 88 9.39 -8.71 15.85
CA ILE A 88 9.91 -9.25 14.58
C ILE A 88 10.05 -8.12 13.55
N ALA A 89 9.03 -7.27 13.41
CA ALA A 89 9.06 -6.13 12.51
C ALA A 89 10.18 -5.11 12.88
N ALA A 90 10.33 -4.80 14.18
CA ALA A 90 11.35 -3.88 14.66
C ALA A 90 12.78 -4.40 14.41
N VAL A 91 13.02 -5.68 14.69
CA VAL A 91 14.33 -6.30 14.45
C VAL A 91 14.60 -6.42 12.96
N GLY A 92 13.61 -6.83 12.17
CA GLY A 92 13.73 -6.94 10.71
C GLY A 92 14.05 -5.61 10.03
N SER A 93 13.45 -4.50 10.48
CA SER A 93 13.71 -3.18 9.90
C SER A 93 15.15 -2.70 10.10
N ILE A 94 15.78 -3.04 11.24
CA ILE A 94 17.20 -2.74 11.50
C ILE A 94 18.08 -3.50 10.50
N PHE A 95 17.79 -4.77 10.23
CA PHE A 95 18.56 -5.60 9.29
C PHE A 95 18.43 -5.16 7.83
N ILE A 96 17.32 -4.53 7.44
CA ILE A 96 17.18 -3.94 6.11
C ILE A 96 18.17 -2.77 5.94
N THR A 97 18.67 -2.18 7.03
CA THR A 97 19.62 -1.06 7.02
C THR A 97 19.18 0.07 6.09
N PRO A 98 17.96 0.62 6.28
CA PRO A 98 17.38 1.56 5.32
C PRO A 98 18.26 2.80 5.07
N TRP A 99 19.07 3.21 6.05
CA TRP A 99 20.06 4.29 5.90
C TRP A 99 21.06 4.06 4.76
N ASN A 100 21.39 2.81 4.43
CA ASN A 100 22.26 2.50 3.31
C ASN A 100 21.62 2.85 1.96
N LEU A 101 20.29 2.78 1.83
CA LEU A 101 19.59 3.21 0.63
C LEU A 101 19.69 4.72 0.42
N PHE A 102 19.72 5.50 1.51
CA PHE A 102 19.78 6.96 1.44
C PHE A 102 21.12 7.50 0.89
N ASN A 103 22.14 6.66 0.80
CA ASN A 103 23.44 7.03 0.22
C ASN A 103 23.41 7.19 -1.32
N ASN A 104 22.36 6.70 -1.99
CA ASN A 104 22.23 6.83 -3.44
C ASN A 104 20.80 7.21 -3.85
N PRO A 105 20.56 8.46 -4.30
CA PRO A 105 19.23 8.92 -4.72
C PRO A 105 18.57 8.02 -5.77
N GLN A 106 19.34 7.45 -6.69
CA GLN A 106 18.79 6.57 -7.73
C GLN A 106 18.23 5.28 -7.13
N VAL A 107 18.92 4.70 -6.15
CA VAL A 107 18.47 3.47 -5.47
C VAL A 107 17.18 3.73 -4.71
N ILE A 108 17.02 4.90 -4.09
CA ILE A 108 15.77 5.29 -3.41
C ILE A 108 14.61 5.33 -4.41
N HIS A 109 14.78 6.04 -5.53
CA HIS A 109 13.74 6.16 -6.55
C HIS A 109 13.34 4.80 -7.12
N TYR A 110 14.31 3.99 -7.53
CA TYR A 110 14.03 2.64 -8.03
C TYR A 110 13.33 1.75 -7.01
N THR A 111 13.70 1.82 -5.73
CA THR A 111 13.06 1.02 -4.67
C THR A 111 11.59 1.39 -4.53
N ILE A 112 11.28 2.68 -4.50
CA ILE A 112 9.90 3.18 -4.35
C ILE A 112 9.06 2.82 -5.58
N ASP A 113 9.61 3.02 -6.78
CA ASP A 113 8.92 2.75 -8.03
C ASP A 113 8.60 1.26 -8.20
N ILE A 114 9.56 0.38 -7.86
CA ILE A 114 9.34 -1.06 -7.88
C ILE A 114 8.31 -1.48 -6.83
N LEU A 115 8.37 -0.95 -5.61
CA LEU A 115 7.35 -1.23 -4.59
C LEU A 115 5.95 -0.79 -5.05
N GLY A 116 5.84 0.40 -5.63
CA GLY A 116 4.59 0.91 -6.21
C GLY A 116 4.05 0.01 -7.32
N ALA A 117 4.93 -0.52 -8.17
CA ALA A 117 4.62 -1.46 -9.24
C ALA A 117 4.03 -2.80 -8.75
N PHE A 118 4.29 -3.22 -7.50
CA PHE A 118 3.66 -4.40 -6.89
C PHE A 118 2.35 -4.08 -6.16
N ILE A 119 2.27 -2.93 -5.49
CA ILE A 119 1.10 -2.56 -4.68
C ILE A 119 -0.11 -2.26 -5.58
N GLY A 120 0.09 -1.56 -6.70
CA GLY A 120 -0.99 -1.22 -7.64
C GLY A 120 -1.78 -2.45 -8.11
N PRO A 121 -1.13 -3.46 -8.72
CA PRO A 121 -1.77 -4.71 -9.14
C PRO A 121 -2.53 -5.43 -8.03
N LEU A 122 -1.93 -5.54 -6.84
CA LEU A 122 -2.58 -6.17 -5.68
C LEU A 122 -3.88 -5.46 -5.33
N PHE A 123 -3.84 -4.12 -5.29
CA PHE A 123 -5.02 -3.31 -5.04
C PHE A 123 -6.10 -3.49 -6.13
N GLY A 124 -5.70 -3.57 -7.40
CA GLY A 124 -6.59 -3.87 -8.52
C GLY A 124 -7.30 -5.22 -8.39
N VAL A 125 -6.57 -6.27 -8.03
CA VAL A 125 -7.13 -7.61 -7.79
C VAL A 125 -8.15 -7.58 -6.65
N LEU A 126 -7.82 -6.93 -5.53
CA LEU A 126 -8.71 -6.81 -4.37
C LEU A 126 -10.00 -6.04 -4.72
N LEU A 127 -9.90 -4.95 -5.49
CA LEU A 127 -11.07 -4.20 -5.95
C LEU A 127 -11.98 -5.03 -6.86
N ALA A 128 -11.41 -5.74 -7.83
CA ALA A 128 -12.17 -6.61 -8.71
C ALA A 128 -12.85 -7.74 -7.93
N ASP A 129 -12.14 -8.36 -6.99
CA ASP A 129 -12.67 -9.42 -6.14
C ASP A 129 -13.84 -8.93 -5.30
N PHE A 130 -13.66 -7.84 -4.56
CA PHE A 130 -14.67 -7.34 -3.65
C PHE A 130 -15.90 -6.79 -4.38
N TYR A 131 -15.72 -5.89 -5.36
CA TYR A 131 -16.84 -5.18 -5.98
C TYR A 131 -17.51 -5.96 -7.11
N LEU A 132 -16.77 -6.69 -7.94
CA LEU A 132 -17.34 -7.34 -9.13
C LEU A 132 -17.60 -8.84 -8.94
N VAL A 133 -16.63 -9.57 -8.38
CA VAL A 133 -16.75 -11.04 -8.22
C VAL A 133 -17.67 -11.36 -7.06
N LYS A 134 -17.36 -10.85 -5.86
CA LYS A 134 -18.11 -11.09 -4.62
C LYS A 134 -19.28 -10.14 -4.43
N LYS A 135 -19.37 -9.06 -5.22
CA LYS A 135 -20.45 -8.07 -5.15
C LYS A 135 -20.69 -7.54 -3.73
N GLN A 136 -19.59 -7.25 -3.03
CA GLN A 136 -19.54 -6.75 -1.65
C GLN A 136 -20.10 -7.72 -0.61
N LYS A 137 -20.27 -9.00 -0.95
CA LYS A 137 -20.71 -10.04 -0.02
C LYS A 137 -19.50 -10.82 0.50
N ILE A 138 -19.23 -10.67 1.78
CA ILE A 138 -18.18 -11.41 2.50
C ILE A 138 -18.85 -12.19 3.62
N VAL A 139 -18.63 -13.49 3.65
CA VAL A 139 -18.92 -14.35 4.82
C VAL A 139 -17.78 -14.15 5.81
N VAL A 140 -18.03 -13.47 6.93
CA VAL A 140 -16.97 -13.11 7.90
C VAL A 140 -16.46 -14.34 8.64
N ASP A 141 -17.35 -15.26 8.99
CA ASP A 141 -17.00 -16.49 9.72
C ASP A 141 -15.97 -17.34 8.95
N ASP A 142 -16.13 -17.40 7.62
CA ASP A 142 -15.22 -18.14 6.73
C ASP A 142 -13.83 -17.50 6.60
N LEU A 143 -13.64 -16.23 7.01
CA LEU A 143 -12.30 -15.58 7.00
C LEU A 143 -11.39 -16.09 8.12
N TYR A 144 -11.96 -16.67 9.18
CA TYR A 144 -11.24 -17.08 10.39
C TYR A 144 -11.20 -18.60 10.58
N THR A 145 -11.53 -19.37 9.54
CA THR A 145 -11.49 -20.83 9.54
C THR A 145 -10.45 -21.38 8.57
N LEU A 146 -9.89 -22.54 8.90
CA LEU A 146 -9.02 -23.33 8.01
C LEU A 146 -9.78 -24.53 7.41
N ASP A 147 -11.12 -24.52 7.50
CA ASP A 147 -11.95 -25.56 6.91
C ASP A 147 -11.77 -25.62 5.39
N THR A 148 -11.48 -26.82 4.89
CA THR A 148 -11.37 -27.10 3.46
C THR A 148 -12.65 -26.82 2.67
N GLN A 149 -13.81 -26.78 3.34
CA GLN A 149 -15.10 -26.45 2.74
C GLN A 149 -15.44 -24.96 2.83
N GLY A 150 -14.61 -24.15 3.49
CA GLY A 150 -14.82 -22.71 3.63
C GLY A 150 -14.74 -21.98 2.29
N SER A 151 -15.53 -20.90 2.14
CA SER A 151 -15.65 -20.15 0.88
C SER A 151 -14.32 -19.58 0.35
N TYR A 152 -13.32 -19.41 1.23
CA TYR A 152 -12.00 -18.85 0.89
C TYR A 152 -10.85 -19.85 1.01
N TRP A 153 -11.14 -21.15 1.16
CA TRP A 153 -10.10 -22.18 1.13
C TRP A 153 -9.58 -22.39 -0.31
N TYR A 154 -10.41 -22.16 -1.32
CA TYR A 154 -10.08 -22.35 -2.73
C TYR A 154 -9.44 -23.75 -2.97
N LYS A 155 -8.28 -23.80 -3.64
CA LYS A 155 -7.52 -25.04 -3.85
C LYS A 155 -6.28 -25.01 -2.95
N ASN A 156 -6.22 -25.94 -1.99
CA ASN A 156 -5.13 -26.05 -1.01
C ASN A 156 -4.85 -24.77 -0.20
N GLY A 157 -5.87 -23.94 0.06
CA GLY A 157 -5.70 -22.67 0.78
C GLY A 157 -5.34 -21.47 -0.10
N TYR A 158 -5.23 -21.65 -1.43
CA TYR A 158 -4.75 -20.61 -2.34
C TYR A 158 -5.72 -20.29 -3.47
N ASN A 159 -5.93 -18.99 -3.71
CA ASN A 159 -6.65 -18.50 -4.88
C ASN A 159 -5.70 -18.41 -6.09
N HIS A 160 -5.65 -19.47 -6.89
CA HIS A 160 -4.81 -19.49 -8.10
C HIS A 160 -5.16 -18.38 -9.09
N SER A 161 -6.44 -18.02 -9.24
CA SER A 161 -6.85 -16.92 -10.12
C SER A 161 -6.25 -15.59 -9.66
N ALA A 162 -6.09 -15.37 -8.35
CA ALA A 162 -5.43 -14.17 -7.82
C ALA A 162 -3.95 -14.15 -8.18
N PHE A 163 -3.23 -15.27 -8.04
CA PHE A 163 -1.83 -15.36 -8.44
C PHE A 163 -1.63 -15.16 -9.94
N TYR A 164 -2.45 -15.81 -10.77
CA TYR A 164 -2.40 -15.67 -12.22
C TYR A 164 -2.81 -14.27 -12.70
N ALA A 165 -3.57 -13.51 -11.92
CA ALA A 165 -3.80 -12.10 -12.20
C ALA A 165 -2.63 -11.23 -11.76
N LEU A 166 -2.11 -11.45 -10.55
CA LEU A 166 -1.13 -10.59 -9.91
C LEU A 166 0.22 -10.62 -10.65
N ILE A 167 0.72 -11.80 -10.99
CA ILE A 167 2.04 -11.96 -11.63
C ILE A 167 2.16 -11.15 -12.94
N PRO A 168 1.31 -11.37 -13.96
CA PRO A 168 1.39 -10.59 -15.19
C PRO A 168 1.06 -9.11 -14.98
N ALA A 169 0.13 -8.79 -14.07
CA ALA A 169 -0.23 -7.42 -13.76
C ALA A 169 0.91 -6.63 -13.10
N SER A 170 1.79 -7.28 -12.33
CA SER A 170 2.99 -6.65 -11.74
C SER A 170 4.17 -6.60 -12.70
N LEU A 171 4.31 -7.56 -13.61
CA LEU A 171 5.39 -7.54 -14.60
C LEU A 171 5.29 -6.31 -15.51
N ILE A 172 4.09 -5.89 -15.92
CA ILE A 172 3.91 -4.76 -16.84
C ILE A 172 4.43 -3.44 -16.24
N PRO A 173 4.01 -3.00 -15.03
CA PRO A 173 4.55 -1.80 -14.40
C PRO A 173 6.04 -1.90 -14.08
N ILE A 174 6.55 -3.07 -13.68
CA ILE A 174 7.99 -3.27 -13.46
C ILE A 174 8.77 -3.00 -14.75
N LEU A 175 8.30 -3.51 -15.89
CA LEU A 175 8.92 -3.23 -17.19
C LEU A 175 8.87 -1.73 -17.54
N CYS A 176 7.82 -1.00 -17.14
CA CYS A 176 7.77 0.46 -17.31
C CYS A 176 8.83 1.20 -16.48
N VAL A 177 9.18 0.69 -15.29
CA VAL A 177 10.25 1.25 -14.44
C VAL A 177 11.64 0.93 -15.00
N LEU A 178 11.84 -0.29 -15.50
CA LEU A 178 13.15 -0.78 -15.91
C LEU A 178 13.56 -0.35 -17.33
N LEU A 179 12.60 -0.14 -18.23
CA LEU A 179 12.88 0.21 -19.63
C LEU A 179 12.95 1.74 -19.80
N PRO A 180 14.12 2.31 -20.19
CA PRO A 180 14.28 3.75 -20.33
C PRO A 180 13.28 4.39 -21.31
N GLN A 181 12.85 3.63 -22.33
CA GLN A 181 11.89 4.06 -23.34
C GLN A 181 10.48 4.29 -22.77
N LEU A 182 10.17 3.69 -21.61
CA LEU A 182 8.87 3.78 -20.94
C LEU A 182 8.93 4.63 -19.66
N SER A 183 10.04 5.30 -19.40
CA SER A 183 10.25 6.14 -18.20
C SER A 183 9.15 7.18 -17.95
N GLY A 184 8.52 7.70 -19.00
CA GLY A 184 7.37 8.61 -18.86
C GLY A 184 6.14 7.97 -18.20
N LEU A 185 5.99 6.65 -18.29
CA LEU A 185 4.93 5.88 -17.66
C LEU A 185 5.29 5.42 -16.23
N ALA A 186 6.56 5.54 -15.82
CA ALA A 186 7.03 5.10 -14.50
C ALA A 186 6.23 5.76 -13.35
N ASN A 187 5.91 7.05 -13.49
CA ASN A 187 5.10 7.82 -12.54
C ASN A 187 3.65 7.31 -12.40
N PHE A 188 3.17 6.52 -13.36
CA PHE A 188 1.81 6.00 -13.42
C PHE A 188 1.73 4.49 -13.19
N THR A 189 2.86 3.85 -12.89
CA THR A 189 3.00 2.39 -12.69
C THR A 189 1.99 1.82 -11.71
N TRP A 190 1.72 2.55 -10.63
CA TRP A 190 0.71 2.16 -9.64
C TRP A 190 -0.69 2.05 -10.27
N PHE A 191 -1.14 3.05 -11.02
CA PHE A 191 -2.45 3.05 -11.68
C PHE A 191 -2.52 2.04 -12.83
N ILE A 192 -1.46 1.93 -13.62
CA ILE A 192 -1.34 0.96 -14.70
C ILE A 192 -1.47 -0.45 -14.13
N GLY A 193 -0.70 -0.76 -13.09
CA GLY A 193 -0.73 -2.05 -12.40
C GLY A 193 -2.11 -2.36 -11.83
N MET A 194 -2.73 -1.39 -11.14
CA MET A 194 -4.09 -1.50 -10.64
C MET A 194 -5.08 -1.85 -11.76
N GLY A 195 -5.02 -1.15 -12.89
CA GLY A 195 -5.88 -1.41 -14.04
C GLY A 195 -5.72 -2.84 -14.57
N PHE A 196 -4.48 -3.29 -14.78
CA PHE A 196 -4.21 -4.65 -15.24
C PHE A 196 -4.64 -5.71 -14.23
N GLY A 197 -4.33 -5.54 -12.94
CA GLY A 197 -4.73 -6.47 -11.88
C GLY A 197 -6.25 -6.62 -11.81
N PHE A 198 -6.96 -5.49 -11.88
CA PHE A 198 -8.42 -5.46 -11.90
C PHE A 198 -9.01 -6.21 -13.09
N VAL A 199 -8.53 -5.89 -14.30
CA VAL A 199 -9.05 -6.45 -15.56
C VAL A 199 -8.74 -7.94 -15.66
N ILE A 200 -7.50 -8.35 -15.43
CA ILE A 200 -7.08 -9.75 -15.57
C ILE A 200 -7.82 -10.61 -14.54
N TYR A 201 -7.91 -10.18 -13.28
CA TYR A 201 -8.63 -10.94 -12.26
C TYR A 201 -10.13 -11.07 -12.58
N ARG A 202 -10.74 -10.00 -13.11
CA ARG A 202 -12.14 -10.02 -13.56
C ARG A 202 -12.37 -11.03 -14.67
N PHE A 203 -11.45 -11.14 -15.63
CA PHE A 203 -11.54 -12.11 -16.73
C PHE A 203 -11.36 -13.55 -16.24
N LEU A 204 -10.40 -13.79 -15.34
CA LEU A 204 -10.17 -15.13 -14.77
C LEU A 204 -11.33 -15.62 -13.91
N ASN A 205 -12.08 -14.71 -13.28
CA ASN A 205 -13.23 -15.02 -12.42
C ASN A 205 -14.56 -14.64 -13.06
N GLN A 206 -14.66 -14.64 -14.40
CA GLN A 206 -15.97 -14.54 -15.03
C GLN A 206 -16.82 -15.75 -14.63
N PRO A 207 -18.08 -15.56 -14.20
CA PRO A 207 -18.98 -16.67 -14.02
C PRO A 207 -19.08 -17.37 -15.37
N LEU A 208 -18.54 -18.59 -15.48
CA LEU A 208 -18.55 -19.38 -16.69
C LEU A 208 -19.98 -19.45 -17.22
N ALA A 209 -20.27 -18.71 -18.30
CA ALA A 209 -21.51 -18.85 -19.07
C ALA A 209 -21.70 -20.29 -19.57
N HIS A 210 -20.63 -21.10 -19.54
CA HIS A 210 -20.60 -22.49 -19.95
C HIS A 210 -21.18 -23.49 -18.93
N ALA A 211 -21.43 -23.11 -17.67
CA ALA A 211 -22.02 -24.03 -16.68
C ALA A 211 -23.55 -24.15 -16.79
N LYS A 212 -24.24 -23.22 -17.49
CA LYS A 212 -25.70 -23.30 -17.70
C LYS A 212 -26.11 -24.30 -18.78
N SER A 213 -25.21 -24.70 -19.68
CA SER A 213 -25.55 -25.64 -20.76
C SER A 213 -25.52 -27.12 -20.33
N ALA A 214 -24.86 -27.46 -19.23
CA ALA A 214 -24.75 -28.85 -18.75
C ALA A 214 -25.95 -29.28 -17.87
N MET A 215 -26.60 -28.35 -17.16
CA MET A 215 -27.76 -28.66 -16.31
C MET A 215 -29.10 -28.79 -17.05
N THR A 216 -29.15 -28.46 -18.35
CA THR A 216 -30.41 -28.56 -19.13
C THR A 216 -30.62 -29.95 -19.76
N LYS A 217 -29.62 -30.85 -19.72
CA LYS A 217 -29.71 -32.18 -20.38
C LYS A 217 -29.95 -33.38 -19.45
N VAL A 218 -30.19 -33.17 -18.15
CA VAL A 218 -30.65 -34.25 -17.26
C VAL A 218 -32.10 -33.97 -16.85
N LYS A 219 -33.00 -34.09 -17.82
CA LYS A 219 -34.43 -34.29 -17.55
C LYS A 219 -34.71 -35.77 -17.80
N ILE A 220 -34.89 -36.46 -16.69
CA ILE A 220 -35.22 -37.88 -16.53
C ILE A 220 -36.37 -38.27 -17.50
N GLN A 221 -36.15 -39.33 -18.28
CA GLN A 221 -37.22 -40.20 -18.80
C GLN A 221 -37.38 -41.37 -17.83
#